data_AF-A0A2N9YGT1-F1
#
_entry.id   AF-A0A2N9YGT1-F1
#
_cell.length_a   1.000
_cell.length_b   1.000
_cell.length_c   1.000
_cell.angle_alpha   90.00
_cell.angle_beta   90.00
_cell.angle_gamma   90.00
#
_symmetry.space_group_name_H-M   'P 1'
#
loop_
_entity.id
_entity.type
_entity.pdbx_description
1 polymer ?
#
loop_
_entity_poly.entity_id
_entity_poly.type
_entity_poly.pdbx_seq_one_letter_code
_entity_poly.pdbx_strand_id
1 'polypeptide(L)' 'MIQTKRNKPLLSLSELAQRAGKPHITMRAVLKVEGFLHSCRDESGKPREIVTDKGRQFGMLVNGEVFWTPQVIERLH' A
#
# COMPACT_ATOMS: atom_id res chain seq x y z
N MET A 1 8.74 0.46 32.40
CA MET A 1 8.11 1.22 31.30
C MET A 1 8.53 0.58 29.98
N ILE A 2 7.66 -0.22 29.36
CA ILE A 2 7.95 -0.83 28.06
C ILE A 2 7.63 0.23 27.01
N GLN A 3 8.64 0.96 26.54
CA GLN A 3 8.53 1.73 25.30
C GLN A 3 8.35 0.73 24.17
N THR A 4 7.10 0.47 23.80
CA THR A 4 6.76 -0.30 22.62
C THR A 4 7.34 0.43 21.40
N LYS A 5 8.20 -0.29 20.69
CA LYS A 5 8.90 0.14 19.49
C LYS A 5 7.95 0.87 18.54
N ARG A 6 8.19 2.17 18.34
CA ARG A 6 7.67 3.07 17.30
C ARG A 6 6.59 2.45 16.41
N ASN A 7 5.33 2.81 16.67
CA ASN A 7 4.25 2.79 15.68
C ASN A 7 4.77 3.47 14.40
N LYS A 8 5.22 2.70 13.41
CA LYS A 8 5.49 3.24 12.08
C LYS A 8 4.13 3.66 11.54
N PRO A 9 3.89 4.96 11.27
CA PRO A 9 2.58 5.40 10.80
C PRO A 9 2.28 4.72 9.47
N LEU A 10 1.13 4.05 9.43
CA LEU A 10 0.55 3.56 8.20
C LEU A 10 0.08 4.76 7.38
N LEU A 11 0.57 4.87 6.15
CA LEU A 11 0.27 5.94 5.21
C LEU A 11 -0.80 5.47 4.25
N SER A 12 -1.82 6.28 4.03
CA SER A 12 -2.71 6.13 2.87
C SER A 12 -1.91 6.15 1.57
N LEU A 13 -2.50 5.67 0.48
CA LEU A 13 -1.86 5.71 -0.83
C LEU A 13 -1.47 7.14 -1.25
N SER A 14 -2.28 8.13 -0.89
CA SER A 14 -2.02 9.55 -1.13
C SER A 14 -0.80 10.06 -0.36
N GLU A 15 -0.73 9.78 0.94
CA GLU A 15 0.42 10.17 1.78
C GLU A 15 1.70 9.46 1.34
N LEU A 16 1.59 8.18 0.96
CA LEU A 16 2.71 7.42 0.42
C LEU A 16 3.23 8.03 -0.89
N ALA A 17 2.31 8.38 -1.80
CA ALA A 17 2.64 9.00 -3.08
C ALA A 17 3.33 10.37 -2.87
N GLN A 18 2.79 11.19 -1.97
CA GLN A 18 3.38 12.47 -1.57
C GLN A 18 4.80 12.29 -1.03
N ARG A 19 5.00 11.30 -0.15
CA ARG A 19 6.30 11.03 0.47
C ARG A 19 7.34 10.50 -0.53
N ALA A 20 6.90 9.77 -1.55
CA ALA A 20 7.76 9.33 -2.64
C ALA A 20 7.99 10.42 -3.72
N GLY A 21 7.33 11.57 -3.61
CA GLY A 21 7.37 12.61 -4.64
C GLY A 21 6.76 12.16 -5.98
N LYS A 22 5.81 11.23 -5.97
CA LYS A 22 5.18 10.67 -7.17
C LYS A 22 3.69 11.04 -7.22
N PRO A 23 3.09 11.23 -8.42
CA PRO A 23 1.64 11.35 -8.54
C PRO A 23 0.94 10.12 -7.98
N HIS A 24 -0.24 10.32 -7.38
CA HIS A 24 -1.05 9.24 -6.79
C HIS A 24 -1.32 8.08 -7.75
N ILE A 25 -1.65 8.40 -9.01
CA ILE A 25 -1.88 7.41 -10.07
C ILE A 25 -0.61 6.60 -10.36
N THR A 26 0.54 7.27 -10.40
CA THR A 26 1.84 6.63 -10.61
C THR A 26 2.19 5.70 -9.45
N MET A 27 1.98 6.12 -8.20
CA MET A 27 2.25 5.26 -7.04
C MET A 27 1.38 4.00 -7.04
N ARG A 28 0.08 4.15 -7.37
CA ARG A 28 -0.83 3.01 -7.54
C ARG A 28 -0.33 2.05 -8.62
N ALA A 29 0.08 2.56 -9.77
CA ALA A 29 0.60 1.74 -10.87
C ALA A 29 1.89 1.01 -10.48
N VAL A 30 2.82 1.70 -9.82
CA VAL A 30 4.07 1.15 -9.32
C VAL A 30 3.82 -0.02 -8.36
N LEU A 31 2.92 0.15 -7.39
CA LEU A 31 2.55 -0.94 -6.47
C LEU A 31 1.95 -2.15 -7.19
N LYS A 32 1.26 -1.96 -8.32
CA LYS A 32 0.74 -3.05 -9.14
C LYS A 32 1.83 -3.76 -9.94
N VAL A 33 2.69 -3.00 -10.61
CA VAL A 33 3.81 -3.54 -11.38
C VAL A 33 4.75 -4.35 -10.49
N GLU A 34 5.02 -3.84 -9.29
CA GLU A 34 5.85 -4.51 -8.29
C GLU A 34 5.13 -5.67 -7.57
N GLY A 35 3.86 -5.93 -7.90
CA GLY A 35 3.10 -7.04 -7.35
C GLY A 35 2.75 -6.88 -5.87
N PHE A 36 2.76 -5.67 -5.31
CA PHE A 36 2.28 -5.38 -3.96
C PHE A 36 0.76 -5.20 -3.91
N LEU A 37 0.19 -4.69 -5.01
CA LEU A 37 -1.25 -4.51 -5.20
C LEU A 37 -1.69 -5.30 -6.43
N HIS A 38 -2.84 -5.96 -6.36
CA HIS A 38 -3.41 -6.67 -7.52
C HIS A 38 -4.81 -6.15 -7.83
N SER A 39 -5.14 -6.06 -9.10
CA SER A 39 -6.49 -5.72 -9.55
C SER A 39 -7.24 -6.99 -9.90
N CYS A 40 -8.35 -7.23 -9.21
CA CYS A 40 -9.26 -8.33 -9.49
C CYS A 40 -10.68 -7.78 -9.75
N ARG A 41 -11.62 -8.67 -10.05
CA ARG A 41 -13.04 -8.37 -10.05
C ARG A 41 -13.68 -9.04 -8.84
N ASP A 42 -14.61 -8.35 -8.19
CA ASP A 42 -15.45 -8.97 -7.17
C ASP A 42 -16.51 -9.89 -7.80
N GLU A 43 -17.33 -10.53 -6.96
CA GLU A 43 -18.41 -11.44 -7.39
C GLU A 43 -19.47 -10.75 -8.25
N SER A 44 -19.57 -9.42 -8.18
CA SER A 44 -20.44 -8.60 -9.02
C SER A 44 -19.75 -8.15 -10.32
N GLY A 45 -18.53 -8.59 -10.58
CA GLY A 45 -17.74 -8.21 -11.75
C GLY A 45 -17.14 -6.80 -11.69
N LYS A 46 -17.25 -6.10 -10.55
CA LYS A 46 -16.72 -4.75 -10.35
C LYS A 46 -15.22 -4.79 -10.07
N PRO A 47 -14.43 -3.86 -10.61
CA PRO A 47 -13.00 -3.81 -10.36
C PRO A 47 -12.73 -3.53 -8.87
N ARG A 48 -11.85 -4.35 -8.29
CA ARG A 48 -11.39 -4.25 -6.91
C ARG A 48 -9.88 -4.36 -6.84
N GLU A 49 -9.29 -3.73 -5.83
CA GLU A 49 -7.86 -3.85 -5.54
C GLU A 49 -7.68 -4.67 -4.26
N ILE A 50 -6.71 -5.58 -4.28
CA ILE A 50 -6.33 -6.40 -3.13
C ILE A 50 -4.83 -6.25 -2.87
N VAL A 51 -4.46 -6.29 -1.59
CA VAL A 51 -3.06 -6.35 -1.16
C VAL A 51 -2.60 -7.80 -1.32
N THR A 52 -1.52 -8.02 -2.08
CA THR A 52 -0.95 -9.36 -2.27
C THR A 52 -0.20 -9.81 -1.02
N ASP A 53 0.22 -11.07 -0.95
CA ASP A 53 1.04 -11.55 0.17
C ASP A 53 2.39 -10.82 0.26
N LYS A 54 2.98 -10.46 -0.88
CA LYS A 54 4.15 -9.57 -0.96
C LYS A 54 3.80 -8.18 -0.41
N GLY A 55 2.63 -7.64 -0.78
CA GLY A 55 2.10 -6.37 -0.28
C GLY A 55 1.89 -6.36 1.22
N ARG A 56 1.43 -7.46 1.81
CA ARG A 56 1.14 -7.60 3.24
C ARG A 56 2.36 -7.43 4.15
N GLN A 57 3.57 -7.59 3.61
CA GLN A 57 4.81 -7.29 4.34
C GLN A 57 4.96 -5.79 4.62
N PHE A 58 4.37 -4.95 3.78
CA PHE A 58 4.54 -3.50 3.82
C PHE A 58 3.23 -2.73 3.94
N GLY A 59 2.08 -3.38 3.85
CA GLY A 59 0.79 -2.72 3.89
C GLY A 59 -0.31 -3.62 4.39
N MET A 60 -1.45 -3.03 4.71
CA MET A 60 -2.61 -3.75 5.20
C MET A 60 -3.90 -3.06 4.78
N LEU A 61 -4.98 -3.84 4.72
CA LEU A 61 -6.32 -3.35 4.47
C LEU A 61 -6.97 -2.99 5.81
N VAL A 62 -7.45 -1.77 5.98
CA VAL A 62 -8.19 -1.29 7.15
C VAL A 62 -9.49 -0.66 6.65
N ASN A 63 -10.64 -1.18 7.08
CA ASN A 63 -11.97 -0.68 6.68
C ASN A 63 -12.17 -0.51 5.16
N GLY A 64 -11.54 -1.37 4.34
CA GLY A 64 -11.62 -1.32 2.88
C GLY A 64 -10.61 -0.40 2.19
N GLU A 65 -9.80 0.32 2.96
CA GLU A 65 -8.70 1.15 2.44
C GLU A 65 -7.35 0.48 2.67
N VAL A 66 -6.44 0.66 1.71
CA VAL A 66 -5.09 0.10 1.81
C VAL A 66 -4.14 1.15 2.37
N PHE A 67 -3.44 0.78 3.44
CA PHE A 67 -2.40 1.58 4.04
C PHE A 67 -1.05 0.90 3.92
N TRP A 68 0.00 1.70 3.87
CA TRP A 68 1.37 1.28 3.60
C TRP A 68 2.34 1.83 4.64
N THR A 69 3.30 1.02 5.03
CA THR A 69 4.47 1.47 5.77
C THR A 69 5.37 2.32 4.85
N PRO A 70 6.07 3.33 5.37
CA PRO A 70 7.00 4.12 4.57
C PRO A 70 8.14 3.30 3.93
N GLN A 71 8.50 2.14 4.51
CA GLN A 71 9.54 1.24 3.96
C GLN A 71 9.22 0.74 2.56
N VAL A 72 7.95 0.70 2.16
CA VAL A 72 7.62 0.22 0.80
C VAL A 72 8.33 1.08 -0.25
N ILE A 73 8.50 2.38 -0.01
CA ILE A 73 9.19 3.30 -0.93
C ILE A 73 10.64 2.85 -1.17
N GLU A 74 11.34 2.43 -0.11
CA GLU A 74 12.72 1.94 -0.19
C GLU A 74 12.82 0.65 -1.02
N ARG A 75 11.75 -0.14 -1.09
CA ARG A 75 11.70 -1.38 -1.87
C ARG A 75 11.34 -1.17 -3.35
N LEU A 76 10.76 -0.01 -3.67
CA LEU A 76 10.36 0.39 -5.03
C LEU A 76 11.49 1.05 -5.84
N HIS A 77 12.72 1.12 -5.27
CA HIS A 77 13.91 1.76 -5.85
C HIS A 77 15.02 0.75 -6.11
#